data_AF-A0A932HCR2-F1
#
_entry.id   AF-A0A932HCR2-F1
#
_cell.length_a   1.000
_cell.length_b   1.000
_cell.length_c   1.000
_cell.angle_alpha   90.00
_cell.angle_beta   90.00
_cell.angle_gamma   90.00
#
_symmetry.space_group_name_H-M   'P 1'
#
loop_
_entity.id
_entity.type
_entity.pdbx_description
1 polymer ?
#
loop_
_entity_poly.entity_id
_entity_poly.type
_entity_poly.pdbx_seq_one_letter_code
_entity_poly.pdbx_strand_id
1 'polypeptide(L)' 'FLVLLPDATLKETRDAAARMHDAVRSAPFDANGSLIRVTVSAGIACAGDPKDEVLAAIGRAEEGLRKARGAGGDRVAWM' A
#
# COMPACT_ATOMS: atom_id res chain seq x y z
N PHE A 1 -4.22 3.96 7.32
CA PHE A 1 -3.77 2.60 7.68
C PHE A 1 -2.30 2.48 7.35
N LEU A 2 -1.54 1.77 8.17
CA LEU A 2 -0.12 1.46 7.95
C LEU A 2 0.07 -0.02 8.23
N VAL A 3 0.87 -0.69 7.41
CA VAL A 3 1.28 -2.09 7.60
C VAL A 3 2.80 -2.10 7.65
N LEU A 4 3.35 -2.67 8.72
CA LEU A 4 4.78 -2.89 8.86
C LEU A 4 5.07 -4.37 8.63
N LEU A 5 6.02 -4.67 7.74
CA LEU A 5 6.46 -6.02 7.42
C LEU A 5 7.91 -6.18 7.90
N PRO A 6 8.13 -6.66 9.14
CA PRO A 6 9.48 -6.88 9.64
C PRO A 6 10.19 -7.92 8.78
N ASP A 7 11.48 -7.73 8.57
CA ASP A 7 12.37 -8.64 7.82
C ASP A 7 11.93 -8.91 6.37
N ALA A 8 11.05 -8.08 5.81
CA ALA A 8 10.58 -8.21 4.44
C ALA A 8 11.45 -7.43 3.46
N THR A 9 11.81 -8.07 2.37
CA THR A 9 12.43 -7.43 1.21
C THR A 9 11.43 -6.54 0.46
N LEU A 10 11.93 -5.69 -0.44
CA LEU A 10 11.08 -4.87 -1.30
C LEU A 10 10.18 -5.71 -2.21
N LYS A 11 10.66 -6.89 -2.66
CA LYS A 11 9.87 -7.81 -3.47
C LYS A 11 8.70 -8.37 -2.65
N GLU A 12 8.97 -8.89 -1.45
CA GLU A 12 7.91 -9.45 -0.58
C GLU A 12 6.89 -8.38 -0.17
N THR A 13 7.37 -7.15 0.07
CA THR A 13 6.52 -6.00 0.34
C THR A 13 5.60 -5.66 -0.84
N ARG A 14 6.14 -5.69 -2.08
CA ARG A 14 5.34 -5.53 -3.31
C ARG A 14 4.29 -6.61 -3.45
N ASP A 15 4.68 -7.86 -3.28
CA ASP A 15 3.79 -9.01 -3.42
C ASP A 15 2.67 -8.96 -2.37
N ALA A 16 2.98 -8.60 -1.12
CA ALA A 16 1.98 -8.42 -0.07
C ALA A 16 1.00 -7.28 -0.38
N ALA A 17 1.51 -6.13 -0.81
CA ALA A 17 0.68 -4.98 -1.17
C ALA A 17 -0.24 -5.29 -2.37
N ALA A 18 0.28 -5.98 -3.39
CA ALA A 18 -0.52 -6.42 -4.55
C ALA A 18 -1.64 -7.37 -4.12
N ARG A 19 -1.36 -8.35 -3.25
CA ARG A 19 -2.40 -9.26 -2.72
C ARG A 19 -3.49 -8.51 -1.95
N MET A 20 -3.12 -7.55 -1.11
CA MET A 20 -4.10 -6.74 -0.36
C MET A 20 -4.94 -5.88 -1.30
N HIS A 21 -4.30 -5.25 -2.29
CA HIS A 21 -4.97 -4.46 -3.31
C HIS A 21 -6.01 -5.30 -4.07
N ASP A 22 -5.60 -6.46 -4.58
CA ASP A 22 -6.47 -7.34 -5.35
C ASP A 22 -7.60 -7.91 -4.50
N ALA A 23 -7.31 -8.29 -3.25
CA ALA A 23 -8.33 -8.77 -2.31
C ALA A 23 -9.44 -7.73 -2.10
N VAL A 24 -9.06 -6.48 -1.82
CA VAL A 24 -10.02 -5.37 -1.63
C VAL A 24 -10.83 -5.11 -2.89
N ARG A 25 -10.18 -5.15 -4.08
CA ARG A 25 -10.85 -4.87 -5.35
C ARG A 25 -11.78 -5.99 -5.82
N SER A 26 -11.47 -7.24 -5.46
CA SER A 26 -12.10 -8.43 -6.05
C SER A 26 -13.58 -8.62 -5.68
N ALA A 27 -14.01 -8.11 -4.53
CA ALA A 27 -15.37 -8.26 -4.03
C ALA A 27 -15.95 -6.93 -3.51
N PRO A 28 -17.26 -6.68 -3.70
CA PRO A 28 -17.91 -5.56 -3.05
C PRO A 28 -18.00 -5.77 -1.53
N PHE A 29 -18.00 -4.67 -0.79
CA PHE A 29 -18.26 -4.65 0.64
C PHE A 29 -19.74 -4.46 0.90
N ASP A 30 -20.30 -5.21 1.84
CA ASP A 30 -21.65 -4.95 2.36
C ASP A 30 -21.59 -3.79 3.37
N ALA A 31 -22.30 -2.71 3.04
CA ALA A 31 -22.52 -1.57 3.91
C ALA A 31 -24.04 -1.42 4.15
N ASN A 32 -24.53 -2.06 5.22
CA ASN A 32 -25.93 -2.04 5.64
C ASN A 32 -26.91 -2.50 4.55
N GLY A 33 -26.61 -3.63 3.88
CA GLY A 33 -27.42 -4.22 2.81
C GLY A 33 -27.15 -3.61 1.43
N SER A 34 -26.26 -2.62 1.33
CA SER A 34 -25.79 -2.05 0.06
C SER A 34 -24.42 -2.60 -0.30
N LEU A 35 -24.30 -3.22 -1.47
CA LEU A 35 -23.02 -3.71 -1.98
C LEU A 35 -22.24 -2.56 -2.66
N ILE A 36 -21.12 -2.16 -2.07
CA ILE A 36 -20.29 -1.06 -2.55
C ILE A 36 -18.95 -1.60 -3.03
N ARG A 37 -18.55 -1.25 -4.26
CA ARG A 37 -17.20 -1.55 -4.75
C ARG A 37 -16.24 -0.48 -4.23
N VAL A 38 -15.19 -0.94 -3.56
CA VAL A 38 -14.14 -0.08 -3.02
C VAL A 38 -12.80 -0.53 -3.58
N THR A 39 -11.94 0.43 -3.86
CA THR A 39 -10.55 0.22 -4.27
C THR A 39 -9.63 0.89 -3.27
N VAL A 40 -8.37 0.45 -3.20
CA VAL A 40 -7.34 1.09 -2.38
C VAL A 40 -6.18 1.54 -3.24
N SER A 41 -5.55 2.64 -2.83
CA SER A 41 -4.23 3.01 -3.33
C SER A 41 -3.25 2.84 -2.17
N ALA A 42 -2.06 2.31 -2.48
CA ALA A 42 -1.03 2.11 -1.48
C ALA A 42 0.31 2.61 -2.00
N GLY A 43 1.10 3.19 -1.10
CA GLY A 43 2.51 3.41 -1.32
C GLY A 43 3.31 2.45 -0.45
N ILE A 44 4.42 1.95 -0.97
CA ILE A 44 5.31 1.05 -0.24
C ILE A 44 6.74 1.57 -0.24
N ALA A 45 7.48 1.23 0.82
CA ALA A 45 8.90 1.49 0.95
C ALA A 45 9.50 0.43 1.89
N CYS A 46 10.81 0.21 1.77
CA CYS A 46 11.60 -0.53 2.76
C CYS A 46 12.54 0.44 3.47
N ALA A 47 12.84 0.16 4.74
CA ALA A 47 13.97 0.76 5.43
C ALA A 47 15.24 0.10 4.87
N GLY A 48 16.15 0.89 4.30
CA GLY A 48 17.29 0.37 3.53
C GLY A 48 18.57 0.22 4.35
N ASP A 49 18.73 1.01 5.41
CA ASP A 49 19.91 1.05 6.29
C ASP A 49 19.44 0.96 7.75
N PRO A 50 20.16 0.27 8.66
CA PRO A 50 19.88 0.32 10.09
C PRO A 50 19.79 1.74 10.70
N LYS A 51 20.40 2.73 10.04
CA LYS A 51 20.31 4.17 10.40
C LYS A 51 19.14 4.90 9.74
N ASP A 52 18.45 4.25 8.81
CA ASP A 52 17.26 4.79 8.16
C ASP A 52 16.12 4.78 9.18
N GLU A 53 15.79 5.97 9.67
CA GLU A 53 14.71 6.13 10.62
C GLU A 53 13.40 5.61 10.02
N VAL A 54 12.61 4.90 10.82
CA VAL A 54 11.30 4.37 10.39
C VAL A 54 10.41 5.46 9.79
N LEU A 55 10.51 6.68 10.33
CA LEU A 55 9.78 7.85 9.81
C LEU A 55 10.19 8.23 8.38
N ALA A 56 11.46 8.09 8.02
CA ALA A 56 11.93 8.34 6.65
C ALA A 56 11.38 7.30 5.67
N ALA A 57 11.31 6.03 6.07
CA ALA A 57 10.68 4.97 5.28
C ALA A 57 9.17 5.21 5.10
N ILE A 58 8.47 5.64 6.15
CA ILE A 58 7.06 6.04 6.07
C ILE A 58 6.88 7.20 5.10
N GLY A 59 7.72 8.24 5.16
CA GLY A 59 7.65 9.38 4.24
C GLY A 59 7.80 8.97 2.77
N ARG A 60 8.70 8.02 2.47
CA ARG A 60 8.82 7.45 1.11
C ARG A 60 7.59 6.66 0.69
N ALA A 61 6.98 5.91 1.61
CA ALA A 61 5.72 5.21 1.36
C ALA A 61 4.57 6.20 1.11
N GLU A 62 4.48 7.30 1.87
CA GLU A 62 3.48 8.35 1.64
C GLU A 62 3.63 9.01 0.28
N GLU A 63 4.86 9.29 -0.15
CA GLU A 63 5.12 9.81 -1.49
C GLU A 63 4.70 8.80 -2.58
N GLY A 64 4.95 7.50 -2.36
CA GLY A 64 4.41 6.43 -3.21
C GLY A 64 2.88 6.46 -3.28
N LEU A 65 2.20 6.63 -2.15
CA LEU A 65 0.74 6.72 -2.09
C LEU A 65 0.24 7.95 -2.86
N ARG A 66 0.92 9.08 -2.73
CA ARG A 66 0.60 10.31 -3.46
C ARG A 66 0.73 10.10 -4.97
N LYS A 67 1.78 9.42 -5.44
CA LYS A 67 1.93 9.04 -6.86
C LYS A 67 0.79 8.12 -7.32
N ALA A 68 0.44 7.11 -6.53
CA ALA A 68 -0.66 6.20 -6.86
C ALA A 68 -1.99 6.97 -7.04
N ARG A 69 -2.30 7.89 -6.10
CA ARG A 69 -3.49 8.75 -6.18
C ARG A 69 -3.44 9.71 -7.36
N GLY A 70 -2.30 10.36 -7.57
CA GLY A 70 -2.10 11.30 -8.68
C GLY A 70 -2.22 10.65 -10.07
N ALA A 71 -1.99 9.35 -10.16
CA ALA A 71 -2.14 8.59 -11.40
C ALA A 71 -3.56 8.00 -11.61
N GLY A 72 -4.54 8.37 -10.77
CA GLY A 72 -5.95 7.94 -10.89
C GLY A 72 -6.40 6.92 -9.85
N GLY A 73 -5.56 6.59 -8.86
CA GLY A 73 -5.90 5.64 -7.80
C GLY A 73 -5.85 4.17 -8.23
N ASP A 74 -6.50 3.29 -7.44
CA ASP A 74 -6.59 1.82 -7.64
C ASP A 74 -5.25 1.18 -8.08
N ARG A 75 -4.18 1.46 -7.31
CA ARG A 75 -2.85 0.92 -7.58
C ARG A 75 -1.91 0.98 -6.39
N VAL A 76 -0.87 0.17 -6.47
CA VAL A 76 0.32 0.24 -5.62
C VAL A 76 1.42 1.00 -6.34
N ALA A 77 2.12 1.90 -5.65
CA ALA A 77 3.31 2.58 -6.17
C ALA A 77 4.44 2.61 -5.14
N TRP A 78 5.67 2.83 -5.61
CA TRP A 78 6.88 2.87 -4.81
C TRP A 78 7.85 3.90 -5.38
N MET A 79 8.93 4.15 -4.65
CA MET A 79 10.07 4.97 -5.09
C MET A 79 11.29 4.10 -5.32
#